data_AF-A0AAD5Y3M7-F1
#
_entry.id   AF-A0AAD5Y3M7-F1
#
_cell.length_a   1.000
_cell.length_b   1.000
_cell.length_c   1.000
_cell.angle_alpha   90.00
_cell.angle_beta   90.00
_cell.angle_gamma   90.00
#
_symmetry.space_group_name_H-M   'P 1'
#
loop_
_entity.id
_entity.type
_entity.pdbx_description
1 polymer ?
#
loop_
_entity_poly.entity_id
_entity_poly.type
_entity_poly.pdbx_seq_one_letter_code
_entity_poly.pdbx_strand_id
1 'polypeptide(L)'
;MSTMREISVIGAGPAGLITVSRILDTDSTSKINWFDPSFKGGRLQIYSEVPSNTKVSLFIQFAKVSNSLNSILESTSSEGGKSTELEILQSLDQDKGCNLKFAQEFCAFLIQQLRIKFSNRINCFEGWITDINYKPNENFDLCFNSGAVDNFKSDVHLTNSEAKLFSNQSKLFLCTGSEPIPELVSRPHVKFSKSNPPKLLDLDVALNPSKLKTCLSKENVVAVVGSSHSAILCLKNLSELKDRPKIVNFYLSPLRYAEYKDGWILYDNTGLKQMAATWAKENLSSDEKALKIGIQRVLVKDEAKTYSEHIPEVTHICYCVGFKRRFLLKIKVNGVEVETLYYNNKTARLILNGKELNNGYGFGIAFPEEVVDKVGNVETSVGIWKFSNYIKKVIN
;
A
#
# COMPACT_ATOMS: atom_id res chain seq x y z
N MET A 1 -16.12 34.59 -17.95
CA MET A 1 -15.17 33.89 -17.04
C MET A 1 -15.17 32.42 -17.42
N SER A 2 -14.05 31.86 -17.90
CA SER A 2 -13.95 30.41 -18.12
C SER A 2 -14.12 29.72 -16.78
N THR A 3 -15.11 28.84 -16.64
CA THR A 3 -15.22 27.97 -15.47
C THR A 3 -13.96 27.12 -15.35
N MET A 4 -13.35 27.07 -14.17
CA MET A 4 -12.19 26.21 -13.94
C MET A 4 -12.60 24.75 -14.18
N ARG A 5 -11.74 23.99 -14.85
CA ARG A 5 -11.97 22.54 -15.05
C ARG A 5 -11.91 21.84 -13.70
N GLU A 6 -12.81 20.90 -13.47
CA GLU A 6 -12.76 20.07 -12.26
C GLU A 6 -11.99 18.78 -12.54
N ILE A 7 -11.13 18.37 -11.61
CA ILE A 7 -10.33 17.16 -11.69
C ILE A 7 -10.57 16.38 -10.40
N SER A 8 -10.73 15.06 -10.50
CA SER A 8 -10.93 14.19 -9.34
C SER A 8 -9.68 13.37 -9.02
N VAL A 9 -9.28 13.36 -7.75
CA VAL A 9 -8.25 12.47 -7.19
C VAL A 9 -8.88 11.62 -6.10
N ILE A 10 -8.81 10.30 -6.21
CA ILE A 10 -9.40 9.36 -5.24
C ILE A 10 -8.30 8.66 -4.45
N GLY A 11 -8.26 8.91 -3.14
CA GLY A 11 -7.27 8.42 -2.19
C GLY A 11 -6.26 9.50 -1.80
N ALA A 12 -5.98 9.60 -0.50
CA ALA A 12 -4.98 10.48 0.11
C ALA A 12 -3.88 9.67 0.82
N GLY A 13 -3.54 8.49 0.28
CA GLY A 13 -2.26 7.85 0.56
C GLY A 13 -1.09 8.60 -0.09
N PRO A 14 0.16 8.10 0.03
CA PRO A 14 1.35 8.76 -0.53
C PRO A 14 1.24 9.09 -2.03
N ALA A 15 0.63 8.20 -2.83
CA ALA A 15 0.43 8.44 -4.26
C ALA A 15 -0.60 9.57 -4.53
N GLY A 16 -1.67 9.62 -3.75
CA GLY A 16 -2.69 10.68 -3.83
C GLY A 16 -2.12 12.04 -3.46
N LEU A 17 -1.35 12.09 -2.37
CA LEU A 17 -0.63 13.28 -1.93
C LEU A 17 0.24 13.84 -3.06
N ILE A 18 1.15 13.04 -3.64
CA ILE A 18 2.01 13.52 -4.73
C ILE A 18 1.23 13.89 -5.97
N THR A 19 0.17 13.14 -6.32
CA THR A 19 -0.68 13.45 -7.47
C THR A 19 -1.27 14.85 -7.33
N VAL A 20 -1.87 15.17 -6.17
CA VAL A 20 -2.41 16.51 -5.90
C VAL A 20 -1.32 17.58 -5.96
N SER A 21 -0.17 17.33 -5.32
CA SER A 21 0.94 18.29 -5.34
C SER A 21 1.48 18.55 -6.76
N ARG A 22 1.57 17.52 -7.59
CA ARG A 22 1.99 17.66 -8.99
C ARG A 22 0.98 18.38 -9.85
N ILE A 23 -0.32 18.15 -9.64
CA ILE A 23 -1.37 18.92 -10.34
C ILE A 23 -1.28 20.40 -9.95
N LEU A 24 -1.08 20.72 -8.66
CA LEU A 24 -0.89 22.11 -8.22
C LEU A 24 0.32 22.78 -8.89
N ASP A 25 1.42 22.04 -9.08
CA ASP A 25 2.65 22.57 -9.70
C ASP A 25 2.52 22.80 -11.21
N THR A 26 1.66 22.06 -11.90
CA THR A 26 1.67 21.95 -13.38
C THR A 26 0.40 22.46 -14.06
N ASP A 27 -0.72 22.51 -13.34
CA ASP A 27 -2.00 22.99 -13.85
C ASP A 27 -2.55 24.07 -12.92
N SER A 28 -2.48 25.33 -13.35
CA SER A 28 -3.03 26.47 -12.61
C SER A 28 -4.52 26.71 -12.87
N THR A 29 -5.13 25.97 -13.81
CA THR A 29 -6.46 26.26 -14.36
C THR A 29 -7.58 25.37 -13.83
N SER A 30 -7.22 24.33 -13.06
CA SER A 30 -8.17 23.32 -12.60
C SER A 30 -8.44 23.40 -11.09
N LYS A 31 -9.67 23.13 -10.67
CA LYS A 31 -10.00 22.81 -9.27
C LYS A 31 -9.87 21.31 -9.03
N ILE A 32 -9.31 20.95 -7.88
CA ILE A 32 -9.06 19.56 -7.49
C ILE A 32 -10.14 19.16 -6.50
N ASN A 33 -10.97 18.20 -6.87
CA ASN A 33 -11.86 17.47 -5.96
C ASN A 33 -11.08 16.24 -5.46
N TRP A 34 -10.61 16.31 -4.22
CA TRP A 34 -9.84 15.23 -3.58
C TRP A 34 -10.75 14.46 -2.63
N PHE A 35 -10.85 13.15 -2.84
CA PHE A 35 -11.69 12.25 -2.06
C PHE A 35 -10.81 11.30 -1.27
N ASP A 36 -11.05 11.19 0.03
CA ASP A 36 -10.42 10.16 0.86
C ASP A 36 -11.28 9.89 2.11
N PRO A 37 -11.28 8.69 2.68
CA PRO A 37 -12.12 8.39 3.83
C PRO A 37 -11.66 9.05 5.13
N SER A 38 -10.39 9.48 5.24
CA SER A 38 -9.89 10.06 6.50
C SER A 38 -8.78 11.10 6.38
N PHE A 39 -8.17 11.26 5.21
CA PHE A 39 -7.03 12.14 4.93
C PHE A 39 -5.80 11.93 5.82
N LYS A 40 -5.62 10.71 6.33
CA LYS A 40 -4.56 10.36 7.29
C LYS A 40 -3.44 9.50 6.67
N GLY A 41 -3.17 9.62 5.38
CA GLY A 41 -2.06 8.91 4.71
C GLY A 41 -2.39 7.47 4.28
N GLY A 42 -3.67 7.14 4.10
CA GLY A 42 -4.14 5.84 3.61
C GLY A 42 -3.82 4.67 4.55
N ARG A 43 -3.62 3.46 4.02
CA ARG A 43 -3.44 2.22 4.80
C ARG A 43 -2.23 2.24 5.75
N LEU A 44 -1.27 3.14 5.57
CA LEU A 44 -0.13 3.26 6.49
C LEU A 44 -0.57 3.49 7.95
N GLN A 45 -1.77 4.04 8.17
CA GLN A 45 -2.38 4.24 9.50
C GLN A 45 -2.44 2.98 10.37
N ILE A 46 -2.58 1.80 9.75
CA ILE A 46 -2.68 0.53 10.49
C ILE A 46 -1.35 -0.22 10.55
N TYR A 47 -0.30 0.31 9.92
CA TYR A 47 1.04 -0.27 9.87
C TYR A 47 2.07 0.53 10.69
N SER A 48 1.62 1.27 11.71
CA SER A 48 2.49 2.15 12.51
C SER A 48 3.74 1.46 13.09
N GLU A 49 3.61 0.21 13.55
CA GLU A 49 4.70 -0.60 14.13
C GLU A 49 5.50 -1.40 13.09
N VAL A 50 5.14 -1.31 11.81
CA VAL A 50 5.83 -2.03 10.74
C VAL A 50 7.12 -1.29 10.39
N PRO A 51 8.28 -1.95 10.42
CA PRO A 51 9.51 -1.33 9.96
C PRO A 51 9.52 -1.15 8.45
N SER A 52 9.97 0.00 7.98
CA SER A 52 10.09 0.30 6.57
C SER A 52 11.25 -0.47 5.92
N ASN A 53 11.02 -0.90 4.68
CA ASN A 53 12.08 -1.32 3.77
C ASN A 53 12.76 -0.13 3.04
N THR A 54 12.18 1.06 3.19
CA THR A 54 12.61 2.32 2.59
C THR A 54 13.43 3.11 3.61
N LYS A 55 14.57 3.66 3.19
CA LYS A 55 15.43 4.50 4.03
C LYS A 55 14.71 5.78 4.44
N VAL A 56 14.96 6.28 5.64
CA VAL A 56 14.39 7.54 6.16
C VAL A 56 14.63 8.71 5.20
N SER A 57 15.84 8.84 4.65
CA SER A 57 16.20 9.89 3.69
C SER A 57 15.27 9.96 2.48
N LEU A 58 14.71 8.83 2.03
CA LEU A 58 13.79 8.78 0.89
C LEU A 58 12.38 9.28 1.25
N PHE A 59 11.96 9.21 2.52
CA PHE A 59 10.72 9.84 2.96
C PHE A 59 10.83 11.37 2.97
N ILE A 60 12.02 11.90 3.31
CA ILE A 60 12.28 13.34 3.23
C ILE A 60 12.37 13.79 1.77
N GLN A 61 13.09 13.06 0.93
CA GLN A 61 13.17 13.36 -0.52
C GLN A 61 11.81 13.31 -1.19
N PHE A 62 10.93 12.39 -0.77
CA PHE A 62 9.55 12.30 -1.26
C PHE A 62 8.80 13.63 -1.16
N ALA A 63 8.97 14.43 -0.10
CA ALA A 63 8.33 15.74 -0.01
C ALA A 63 8.97 16.79 -0.92
N LYS A 64 10.24 16.61 -1.30
CA LYS A 64 11.02 17.59 -2.07
C LYS A 64 10.78 17.53 -3.58
N VAL A 65 9.97 16.59 -4.07
CA VAL A 65 9.72 16.41 -5.50
C VAL A 65 8.75 17.41 -6.11
N SER A 66 8.06 18.19 -5.27
CA SER A 66 7.03 19.14 -5.66
C SER A 66 7.31 20.50 -5.06
N ASN A 67 7.14 21.55 -5.86
CA ASN A 67 7.31 22.93 -5.41
C ASN A 67 6.24 23.30 -4.38
N SER A 68 5.00 22.84 -4.58
CA SER A 68 3.91 23.01 -3.64
C SER A 68 4.24 22.43 -2.26
N LEU A 69 4.80 21.22 -2.20
CA LEU A 69 5.23 20.59 -0.95
C LEU A 69 6.45 21.28 -0.33
N ASN A 70 7.47 21.62 -1.12
CA ASN A 70 8.63 22.37 -0.62
C ASN A 70 8.20 23.69 0.02
N SER A 71 7.28 24.40 -0.62
CA SER A 71 6.77 25.67 -0.10
C SER A 71 6.04 25.53 1.24
N ILE A 72 5.48 24.35 1.56
CA ILE A 72 4.89 24.05 2.86
C ILE A 72 5.98 23.87 3.91
N LEU A 73 7.01 23.08 3.58
CA LEU A 73 8.13 22.83 4.48
C LEU A 73 8.88 24.12 4.82
N GLU A 74 9.04 25.01 3.84
CA GLU A 74 9.63 26.34 4.03
C GLU A 74 8.77 27.22 4.95
N SER A 75 7.46 27.35 4.67
CA SER A 75 6.57 28.21 5.47
C SER A 75 6.44 27.76 6.92
N THR A 76 6.42 26.45 7.15
CA THR A 76 6.36 25.87 8.51
C THR A 76 7.68 25.96 9.26
N SER A 77 8.78 26.32 8.61
CA SER A 77 10.06 26.54 9.27
C SER A 77 10.24 27.98 9.76
N SER A 78 9.48 28.93 9.20
CA SER A 78 9.62 30.39 9.43
C SER A 78 8.74 30.96 10.55
N GLU A 79 7.69 30.27 11.01
CA GLU A 79 6.77 30.74 12.06
C GLU A 79 7.22 30.39 13.50
N GLY A 80 8.53 30.22 13.73
CA GLY A 80 9.10 30.03 15.08
C GLY A 80 8.88 28.64 15.71
N GLY A 81 8.11 27.76 15.08
CA GLY A 81 8.02 26.33 15.40
C GLY A 81 8.22 25.53 14.13
N LYS A 82 9.33 24.79 14.01
CA LYS A 82 9.57 23.87 12.90
C LYS A 82 8.47 22.79 12.88
N SER A 83 8.16 22.23 11.71
CA SER A 83 7.22 21.11 11.62
C SER A 83 7.77 19.90 12.37
N THR A 84 7.11 19.50 13.46
CA THR A 84 7.53 18.41 14.33
C THR A 84 7.80 17.11 13.57
N GLU A 85 7.01 16.80 12.55
CA GLU A 85 7.09 15.55 11.79
C GLU A 85 8.34 15.47 10.90
N LEU A 86 8.72 16.57 10.23
CA LEU A 86 9.94 16.61 9.44
C LEU A 86 11.18 16.54 10.35
N GLU A 87 11.16 17.24 11.49
CA GLU A 87 12.27 17.21 12.45
C GLU A 87 12.47 15.81 13.03
N ILE A 88 11.38 15.14 13.39
CA ILE A 88 11.43 13.75 13.85
C ILE A 88 12.10 12.89 12.77
N LEU A 89 11.66 12.96 11.51
CA LEU A 89 12.29 12.21 10.43
C LEU A 89 13.77 12.58 10.23
N GLN A 90 14.14 13.86 10.35
CA GLN A 90 15.54 14.31 10.23
C GLN A 90 16.42 13.81 11.38
N SER A 91 15.87 13.64 12.57
CA SER A 91 16.59 13.12 13.74
C SER A 91 16.86 11.61 13.69
N LEU A 92 16.15 10.87 12.83
CA LEU A 92 16.34 9.43 12.67
C LEU A 92 17.58 9.13 11.81
N ASP A 93 18.06 7.89 11.87
CA ASP A 93 19.15 7.40 11.04
C ASP A 93 18.75 7.38 9.56
N GLN A 94 19.39 8.25 8.77
CA GLN A 94 19.02 8.51 7.37
C GLN A 94 19.28 7.33 6.43
N ASP A 95 20.09 6.35 6.85
CA ASP A 95 20.47 5.17 6.07
C ASP A 95 19.71 3.90 6.44
N LYS A 96 18.93 3.95 7.53
CA LYS A 96 18.10 2.84 7.99
C LYS A 96 16.64 3.04 7.64
N GLY A 97 15.88 1.94 7.73
CA GLY A 97 14.43 2.01 7.85
C GLY A 97 14.00 2.53 9.21
N CYS A 98 12.75 2.94 9.32
CA CYS A 98 12.11 3.36 10.57
C CYS A 98 10.72 2.72 10.68
N ASN A 99 10.04 2.87 11.82
CA ASN A 99 8.63 2.52 11.91
C ASN A 99 7.82 3.37 10.91
N LEU A 100 6.91 2.73 10.17
CA LEU A 100 6.08 3.40 9.16
C LEU A 100 5.15 4.47 9.76
N LYS A 101 4.95 4.47 11.08
CA LYS A 101 4.33 5.58 11.81
C LYS A 101 4.89 6.94 11.37
N PHE A 102 6.21 7.10 11.32
CA PHE A 102 6.82 8.39 10.98
C PHE A 102 6.53 8.82 9.55
N ALA A 103 6.55 7.87 8.60
CA ALA A 103 6.18 8.16 7.21
C ALA A 103 4.69 8.50 7.06
N GLN A 104 3.82 7.83 7.82
CA GLN A 104 2.39 8.07 7.83
C GLN A 104 2.05 9.45 8.42
N GLU A 105 2.60 9.78 9.59
CA GLU A 105 2.40 11.07 10.25
C GLU A 105 2.89 12.21 9.37
N PHE A 106 4.06 12.06 8.75
CA PHE A 106 4.58 13.05 7.81
C PHE A 106 3.68 13.22 6.57
N CYS A 107 3.14 12.13 6.00
CA CYS A 107 2.17 12.24 4.92
C CYS A 107 0.89 12.96 5.37
N ALA A 108 0.35 12.61 6.54
CA ALA A 108 -0.86 13.24 7.09
C ALA A 108 -0.67 14.74 7.34
N PHE A 109 0.49 15.13 7.89
CA PHE A 109 0.90 16.52 8.04
C PHE A 109 0.90 17.26 6.70
N LEU A 110 1.58 16.73 5.68
CA LEU A 110 1.65 17.37 4.36
C LEU A 110 0.26 17.50 3.70
N ILE A 111 -0.59 16.48 3.85
CA ILE A 111 -1.98 16.52 3.39
C ILE A 111 -2.72 17.68 4.05
N GLN A 112 -2.65 17.79 5.38
CA GLN A 112 -3.30 18.87 6.12
C GLN A 112 -2.81 20.25 5.69
N GLN A 113 -1.50 20.42 5.53
CA GLN A 113 -0.93 21.71 5.13
C GLN A 113 -1.29 22.10 3.69
N LEU A 114 -1.33 21.15 2.75
CA LEU A 114 -1.82 21.41 1.39
C LEU A 114 -3.26 21.90 1.39
N ARG A 115 -4.13 21.26 2.20
CA ARG A 115 -5.55 21.64 2.32
C ARG A 115 -5.72 23.08 2.78
N ILE A 116 -4.90 23.52 3.75
CA ILE A 116 -4.94 24.88 4.28
C ILE A 116 -4.41 25.85 3.22
N LYS A 117 -3.19 25.62 2.72
CA LYS A 117 -2.47 26.54 1.84
C LYS A 117 -3.16 26.73 0.48
N PHE A 118 -3.73 25.66 -0.07
CA PHE A 118 -4.36 25.65 -1.39
C PHE A 118 -5.88 25.46 -1.31
N SER A 119 -6.53 25.94 -0.25
CA SER A 119 -7.98 25.83 -0.02
C SER A 119 -8.85 26.43 -1.13
N ASN A 120 -8.33 27.38 -1.90
CA ASN A 120 -9.01 27.94 -3.09
C ASN A 120 -8.94 27.04 -4.33
N ARG A 121 -8.04 26.04 -4.33
CA ARG A 121 -7.78 25.12 -5.45
C ARG A 121 -8.17 23.68 -5.13
N ILE A 122 -8.15 23.28 -3.85
CA ILE A 122 -8.46 21.93 -3.39
C ILE A 122 -9.77 21.92 -2.61
N ASN A 123 -10.76 21.19 -3.10
CA ASN A 123 -11.93 20.77 -2.35
C ASN A 123 -11.68 19.36 -1.81
N CYS A 124 -11.77 19.18 -0.50
CA CYS A 124 -11.65 17.86 0.12
C CYS A 124 -13.01 17.31 0.52
N PHE A 125 -13.25 16.05 0.19
CA PHE A 125 -14.47 15.34 0.51
C PHE A 125 -14.11 14.08 1.30
N GLU A 126 -14.42 14.10 2.60
CA GLU A 126 -14.21 12.96 3.48
C GLU A 126 -15.32 11.94 3.28
N GLY A 127 -14.97 10.77 2.75
CA GLY A 127 -15.93 9.73 2.42
C GLY A 127 -15.41 8.80 1.33
N TRP A 128 -16.34 8.13 0.64
CA TRP A 128 -16.04 7.08 -0.32
C TRP A 128 -16.70 7.34 -1.67
N ILE A 129 -15.98 7.06 -2.76
CA ILE A 129 -16.59 7.01 -4.09
C ILE A 129 -17.17 5.61 -4.29
N THR A 130 -18.43 5.49 -4.69
CA THR A 130 -19.08 4.19 -4.89
C THR A 130 -19.12 3.79 -6.37
N ASP A 131 -19.26 4.78 -7.25
CA ASP A 131 -19.41 4.58 -8.68
C ASP A 131 -18.64 5.66 -9.45
N ILE A 132 -18.07 5.25 -10.59
CA ILE A 132 -17.44 6.12 -11.57
C ILE A 132 -18.06 5.80 -12.92
N ASN A 133 -18.67 6.77 -13.58
CA ASN A 133 -19.18 6.63 -14.93
C ASN A 133 -18.33 7.45 -15.90
N TYR A 134 -17.60 6.77 -16.78
CA TYR A 134 -16.87 7.40 -17.88
C TYR A 134 -17.78 7.56 -19.10
N LYS A 135 -17.87 8.77 -19.62
CA LYS A 135 -18.56 9.07 -20.88
C LYS A 135 -17.51 9.39 -21.96
N PRO A 136 -17.29 8.51 -22.95
CA PRO A 136 -16.31 8.75 -24.00
C PRO A 136 -16.54 10.08 -24.73
N ASN A 137 -15.46 10.83 -24.98
CA ASN A 137 -15.46 12.20 -25.54
C ASN A 137 -16.06 13.29 -24.63
N GLU A 138 -16.56 12.91 -23.46
CA GLU A 138 -16.93 13.82 -22.38
C GLU A 138 -15.94 13.60 -21.21
N ASN A 139 -16.46 13.47 -20.00
CA ASN A 139 -15.73 13.48 -18.75
C ASN A 139 -16.24 12.37 -17.81
N PHE A 140 -15.77 12.36 -16.56
CA PHE A 140 -16.22 11.40 -15.56
C PHE A 140 -17.32 11.98 -14.68
N ASP A 141 -18.32 11.16 -14.36
CA ASP A 141 -19.26 11.42 -13.27
C ASP A 141 -18.95 10.47 -12.11
N LEU A 142 -18.91 10.99 -10.88
CA LEU A 142 -18.57 10.22 -9.68
C LEU A 142 -19.72 10.26 -8.67
N CYS A 143 -20.08 9.12 -8.11
CA CYS A 143 -20.99 9.03 -6.98
C CYS A 143 -20.19 8.98 -5.67
N PHE A 144 -20.40 9.96 -4.81
CA PHE A 144 -19.73 10.09 -3.52
C PHE A 144 -20.71 9.84 -2.38
N ASN A 145 -20.24 9.15 -1.34
CA ASN A 145 -20.96 8.92 -0.10
C ASN A 145 -20.11 9.45 1.07
N SER A 146 -20.64 10.41 1.84
CA SER A 146 -19.93 11.02 2.97
C SER A 146 -19.90 10.12 4.22
N GLY A 147 -20.85 9.20 4.32
CA GLY A 147 -21.00 8.26 5.41
C GLY A 147 -20.26 6.95 5.16
N ALA A 148 -18.95 6.96 5.06
CA ALA A 148 -18.16 5.74 4.88
C ALA A 148 -17.18 5.54 6.02
N VAL A 149 -17.23 4.37 6.66
CA VAL A 149 -16.21 3.96 7.64
C VAL A 149 -15.25 3.00 6.96
N ASP A 150 -14.07 3.50 6.63
CA ASP A 150 -12.99 2.69 6.07
C ASP A 150 -12.16 2.04 7.19
N ASN A 151 -12.44 0.77 7.46
CA ASN A 151 -11.69 -0.06 8.40
C ASN A 151 -10.52 -0.82 7.74
N PHE A 152 -10.19 -0.50 6.48
CA PHE A 152 -9.19 -1.17 5.65
C PHE A 152 -9.45 -2.66 5.40
N LYS A 153 -10.70 -3.12 5.59
CA LYS A 153 -11.16 -4.44 5.17
C LYS A 153 -11.68 -4.41 3.74
N SER A 154 -11.94 -5.61 3.23
CA SER A 154 -12.41 -5.81 1.86
C SER A 154 -13.78 -5.21 1.61
N ASP A 155 -14.63 -5.11 2.64
CA ASP A 155 -15.91 -4.41 2.56
C ASP A 155 -15.82 -3.05 3.26
N VAL A 156 -16.35 -1.99 2.63
CA VAL A 156 -16.57 -0.69 3.28
C VAL A 156 -18.03 -0.62 3.70
N HIS A 157 -18.25 -0.34 4.97
CA HIS A 157 -19.57 -0.05 5.49
C HIS A 157 -19.95 1.38 5.14
N LEU A 158 -20.90 1.50 4.22
CA LEU A 158 -21.60 2.75 3.94
C LEU A 158 -22.73 2.89 4.96
N THR A 159 -22.80 4.04 5.63
CA THR A 159 -23.94 4.45 6.43
C THR A 159 -24.98 5.09 5.51
N ASN A 160 -26.22 5.25 5.99
CA ASN A 160 -27.36 5.79 5.22
C ASN A 160 -27.23 7.30 4.89
N SER A 161 -26.05 7.77 4.50
CA SER A 161 -25.87 9.12 3.99
C SER A 161 -26.29 9.22 2.52
N GLU A 162 -26.83 10.38 2.13
CA GLU A 162 -27.22 10.65 0.75
C GLU A 162 -25.99 10.65 -0.18
N ALA A 163 -26.10 9.93 -1.30
CA ALA A 163 -25.08 9.93 -2.33
C ALA A 163 -25.12 11.26 -3.10
N LYS A 164 -23.96 11.90 -3.27
CA LYS A 164 -23.77 13.12 -4.05
C LYS A 164 -23.11 12.81 -5.39
N LEU A 165 -23.67 13.34 -6.47
CA LEU A 165 -23.09 13.25 -7.80
C LEU A 165 -22.12 14.40 -8.06
N PHE A 166 -20.92 14.07 -8.54
CA PHE A 166 -19.92 15.00 -9.06
C PHE A 166 -19.79 14.78 -10.56
N SER A 167 -20.42 15.64 -11.35
CA SER A 167 -20.44 15.48 -12.80
C SER A 167 -19.27 16.17 -13.49
N ASN A 168 -19.01 15.76 -14.73
CA ASN A 168 -18.14 16.47 -15.68
C ASN A 168 -16.68 16.68 -15.19
N GLN A 169 -16.14 15.70 -14.46
CA GLN A 169 -14.76 15.73 -13.99
C GLN A 169 -13.80 15.46 -15.15
N SER A 170 -13.03 16.48 -15.52
CA SER A 170 -12.20 16.51 -16.73
C SER A 170 -11.06 15.51 -16.76
N LYS A 171 -10.54 15.16 -15.58
CA LYS A 171 -9.56 14.09 -15.38
C LYS A 171 -9.88 13.31 -14.11
N LEU A 172 -9.49 12.05 -14.10
CA LEU A 172 -9.61 11.14 -12.97
C LEU A 172 -8.26 10.53 -12.63
N PHE A 173 -7.91 10.55 -11.34
CA PHE A 173 -6.73 9.92 -10.80
C PHE A 173 -7.11 8.93 -9.70
N LEU A 174 -6.83 7.64 -9.92
CA LEU A 174 -7.07 6.57 -8.96
C LEU A 174 -5.82 6.29 -8.14
N CYS A 175 -5.83 6.68 -6.87
CA CYS A 175 -4.78 6.49 -5.88
C CYS A 175 -5.29 5.64 -4.70
N THR A 176 -6.13 4.64 -5.00
CA THR A 176 -7.00 3.92 -4.06
C THR A 176 -6.28 2.94 -3.14
N GLY A 177 -5.01 2.65 -3.41
CA GLY A 177 -4.22 1.71 -2.62
C GLY A 177 -4.65 0.25 -2.78
N SER A 178 -4.12 -0.59 -1.90
CA SER A 178 -4.25 -2.04 -1.97
C SER A 178 -4.62 -2.64 -0.62
N GLU A 179 -5.01 -3.91 -0.63
CA GLU A 179 -5.25 -4.72 0.55
C GLU A 179 -4.50 -6.06 0.44
N PRO A 180 -4.14 -6.70 1.57
CA PRO A 180 -3.57 -8.04 1.55
C PRO A 180 -4.47 -9.00 0.77
N ILE A 181 -3.90 -9.92 0.00
CA ILE A 181 -4.68 -10.92 -0.74
C ILE A 181 -5.28 -11.90 0.28
N PRO A 182 -6.60 -11.89 0.54
CA PRO A 182 -7.16 -12.53 1.74
C PRO A 182 -7.83 -13.89 1.47
N GLU A 183 -7.77 -14.43 0.25
CA GLU A 183 -8.68 -15.52 -0.11
C GLU A 183 -8.40 -16.82 0.66
N LEU A 184 -9.43 -17.26 1.39
CA LEU A 184 -9.53 -18.58 2.03
C LEU A 184 -10.17 -19.62 1.11
N VAL A 185 -11.17 -19.24 0.31
CA VAL A 185 -12.18 -20.17 -0.24
C VAL A 185 -11.64 -21.09 -1.35
N SER A 186 -10.57 -20.68 -2.04
CA SER A 186 -9.94 -21.45 -3.13
C SER A 186 -8.57 -22.02 -2.75
N ARG A 187 -8.12 -21.85 -1.49
CA ARG A 187 -6.73 -22.15 -1.14
C ARG A 187 -6.51 -23.63 -0.88
N PRO A 188 -5.39 -24.19 -1.36
CA PRO A 188 -5.07 -25.62 -1.29
C PRO A 188 -5.21 -26.21 0.13
N HIS A 189 -4.77 -25.49 1.16
CA HIS A 189 -4.85 -25.94 2.56
C HIS A 189 -6.27 -26.28 3.05
N VAL A 190 -7.34 -25.66 2.52
CA VAL A 190 -8.72 -25.91 2.96
C VAL A 190 -9.12 -27.36 2.70
N LYS A 191 -8.60 -27.95 1.62
CA LYS A 191 -8.84 -29.36 1.28
C LYS A 191 -8.15 -30.34 2.23
N PHE A 192 -7.10 -29.87 2.91
CA PHE A 192 -6.25 -30.68 3.79
C PHE A 192 -6.50 -30.43 5.27
N SER A 193 -7.24 -29.37 5.61
CA SER A 193 -7.78 -29.25 6.94
C SER A 193 -8.87 -30.29 7.12
N LYS A 194 -8.73 -31.13 8.15
CA LYS A 194 -9.76 -32.08 8.58
C LYS A 194 -11.00 -31.30 9.07
N SER A 195 -11.82 -31.90 9.93
CA SER A 195 -13.08 -31.40 10.51
C SER A 195 -13.07 -29.96 11.07
N ASN A 196 -11.92 -29.28 11.16
CA ASN A 196 -11.80 -27.89 11.58
C ASN A 196 -10.67 -27.17 10.78
N PRO A 197 -10.99 -26.23 9.86
CA PRO A 197 -9.99 -25.45 9.14
C PRO A 197 -9.20 -24.49 10.04
N PRO A 198 -7.90 -24.24 9.74
CA PRO A 198 -7.14 -23.20 10.42
C PRO A 198 -7.85 -21.85 10.35
N LYS A 199 -7.83 -21.10 11.46
CA LYS A 199 -8.35 -19.73 11.47
C LYS A 199 -7.42 -18.82 10.67
N LEU A 200 -7.99 -17.92 9.88
CA LEU A 200 -7.19 -16.90 9.21
C LEU A 200 -6.61 -15.93 10.25
N LEU A 201 -5.28 -15.83 10.28
CA LEU A 201 -4.59 -14.73 10.94
C LEU A 201 -4.38 -13.63 9.91
N ASP A 202 -5.14 -12.54 10.06
CA ASP A 202 -5.06 -11.37 9.20
C ASP A 202 -3.62 -10.82 9.16
N LEU A 203 -3.11 -10.54 7.95
CA LEU A 203 -1.76 -10.00 7.76
C LEU A 203 -1.56 -8.69 8.53
N ASP A 204 -2.59 -7.84 8.62
CA ASP A 204 -2.52 -6.59 9.37
C ASP A 204 -2.32 -6.80 10.86
N VAL A 205 -2.88 -7.88 11.40
CA VAL A 205 -2.67 -8.28 12.80
C VAL A 205 -1.27 -8.87 12.95
N ALA A 206 -0.86 -9.75 12.04
CA ALA A 206 0.46 -10.40 12.08
C ALA A 206 1.64 -9.42 11.97
N LEU A 207 1.45 -8.30 11.27
CA LEU A 207 2.46 -7.25 11.13
C LEU A 207 2.44 -6.23 12.28
N ASN A 208 1.47 -6.31 13.20
CA ASN A 208 1.34 -5.40 14.33
C ASN A 208 1.61 -6.15 15.65
N PRO A 209 2.82 -6.07 16.24
CA PRO A 209 3.17 -6.79 17.47
C PRO A 209 2.21 -6.53 18.63
N SER A 210 1.74 -5.29 18.80
CA SER A 210 0.82 -4.91 19.87
C SER A 210 -0.56 -5.56 19.77
N LYS A 211 -1.05 -5.82 18.56
CA LYS A 211 -2.29 -6.58 18.31
C LYS A 211 -2.03 -8.08 18.34
N LEU A 212 -0.94 -8.53 17.72
CA LEU A 212 -0.61 -9.95 17.60
C LEU A 212 -0.51 -10.65 18.97
N LYS A 213 0.10 -9.98 19.96
CA LYS A 213 0.28 -10.53 21.32
C LYS A 213 -1.00 -10.90 22.06
N THR A 214 -2.15 -10.36 21.64
CA THR A 214 -3.45 -10.65 22.27
C THR A 214 -4.25 -11.71 21.51
N CYS A 215 -3.79 -12.14 20.33
CA CYS A 215 -4.52 -13.06 19.45
C CYS A 215 -4.09 -14.53 19.60
N LEU A 216 -2.92 -14.78 20.16
CA LEU A 216 -2.28 -16.10 20.13
C LEU A 216 -1.73 -16.51 21.50
N SER A 217 -1.57 -17.81 21.68
CA SER A 217 -0.90 -18.42 22.83
C SER A 217 0.10 -19.49 22.38
N LYS A 218 0.91 -19.98 23.33
CA LYS A 218 1.90 -21.05 23.10
C LYS A 218 1.30 -22.37 22.58
N GLU A 219 0.00 -22.59 22.80
CA GLU A 219 -0.72 -23.79 22.34
C GLU A 219 -1.09 -23.70 20.85
N ASN A 220 -0.93 -22.52 20.23
CA ASN A 220 -1.22 -22.35 18.82
C ASN A 220 -0.08 -22.85 17.92
N VAL A 221 -0.46 -23.28 16.73
CA VAL A 221 0.44 -23.61 15.62
C VAL A 221 0.09 -22.69 14.47
N VAL A 222 1.01 -21.81 14.12
CA VAL A 222 0.78 -20.75 13.13
C VAL A 222 1.54 -21.07 11.85
N ALA A 223 0.81 -21.28 10.76
CA ALA A 223 1.36 -21.37 9.42
C ALA A 223 1.55 -19.97 8.83
N VAL A 224 2.70 -19.69 8.25
CA VAL A 224 2.99 -18.48 7.47
C VAL A 224 3.33 -18.88 6.05
N VAL A 225 2.48 -18.51 5.10
CA VAL A 225 2.68 -18.80 3.67
C VAL A 225 3.35 -17.61 2.99
N GLY A 226 4.53 -17.85 2.43
CA GLY A 226 5.35 -16.85 1.75
C GLY A 226 6.73 -16.68 2.38
N SER A 227 7.64 -16.03 1.65
CA SER A 227 9.04 -15.81 2.07
C SER A 227 9.59 -14.42 1.71
N SER A 228 8.71 -13.50 1.30
CA SER A 228 9.05 -12.10 1.01
C SER A 228 8.97 -11.23 2.27
N HIS A 229 9.14 -9.91 2.11
CA HIS A 229 9.30 -8.96 3.22
C HIS A 229 8.25 -9.09 4.33
N SER A 230 6.95 -9.07 3.99
CA SER A 230 5.86 -9.21 4.98
C SER A 230 5.88 -10.56 5.70
N ALA A 231 6.25 -11.65 5.01
CA ALA A 231 6.38 -12.97 5.62
C ALA A 231 7.49 -12.99 6.66
N ILE A 232 8.65 -12.41 6.33
CA ILE A 232 9.78 -12.33 7.25
C ILE A 232 9.44 -11.50 8.49
N LEU A 233 8.75 -10.37 8.33
CA LEU A 233 8.30 -9.57 9.46
C LEU A 233 7.24 -10.29 10.30
N CYS A 234 6.32 -11.03 9.67
CA CYS A 234 5.36 -11.89 10.38
C CYS A 234 6.07 -12.97 11.22
N LEU A 235 7.04 -13.68 10.62
CA LEU A 235 7.84 -14.68 11.33
C LEU A 235 8.62 -14.08 12.50
N LYS A 236 9.26 -12.92 12.28
CA LYS A 236 9.93 -12.16 13.34
C LYS A 236 8.98 -11.89 14.50
N ASN A 237 7.85 -11.23 14.21
CA ASN A 237 6.87 -10.85 15.23
C ASN A 237 6.34 -12.05 16.01
N LEU A 238 6.02 -13.17 15.33
CA LEU A 238 5.56 -14.40 15.97
C LEU A 238 6.64 -15.02 16.87
N SER A 239 7.89 -15.08 16.40
CA SER A 239 9.00 -15.70 17.14
C SER A 239 9.44 -14.92 18.39
N GLU A 240 9.13 -13.63 18.45
CA GLU A 240 9.46 -12.72 19.54
C GLU A 240 8.32 -12.57 20.57
N LEU A 241 7.17 -13.21 20.35
CA LEU A 241 6.10 -13.25 21.34
C LEU A 241 6.59 -13.94 22.62
N LYS A 242 6.17 -13.41 23.78
CA LYS A 242 6.44 -14.04 25.08
C LYS A 242 5.83 -15.44 25.16
N ASP A 243 4.55 -15.57 24.78
CA ASP A 243 3.83 -16.84 24.67
C ASP A 243 3.91 -17.37 23.23
N ARG A 244 5.14 -17.63 22.79
CA ARG A 244 5.47 -18.00 21.41
C ARG A 244 4.74 -19.28 20.95
N PRO A 245 3.98 -19.23 19.83
CA PRO A 245 3.39 -20.43 19.23
C PRO A 245 4.44 -21.26 18.48
N LYS A 246 4.10 -22.50 18.09
CA LYS A 246 4.87 -23.20 17.05
C LYS A 246 4.63 -22.53 15.71
N ILE A 247 5.67 -22.35 14.90
CA ILE A 247 5.58 -21.63 13.63
C ILE A 247 6.02 -22.55 12.49
N VAL A 248 5.20 -22.67 11.45
CA VAL A 248 5.54 -23.39 10.21
C VAL A 248 5.56 -22.38 9.06
N ASN A 249 6.71 -22.20 8.42
CA ASN A 249 6.84 -21.32 7.27
C ASN A 249 6.85 -22.12 5.97
N PHE A 250 5.81 -21.96 5.15
CA PHE A 250 5.75 -22.52 3.81
C PHE A 250 6.32 -21.54 2.79
N TYR A 251 7.29 -21.98 1.99
CA TYR A 251 7.94 -21.14 0.99
C TYR A 251 8.25 -21.91 -0.30
N LEU A 252 8.33 -21.20 -1.44
CA LEU A 252 8.53 -21.80 -2.77
C LEU A 252 9.99 -21.75 -3.24
N SER A 253 10.77 -20.79 -2.74
CA SER A 253 12.15 -20.57 -3.18
C SER A 253 13.01 -19.99 -2.05
N PRO A 254 14.34 -20.14 -2.14
CA PRO A 254 15.28 -19.50 -1.22
C PRO A 254 15.02 -18.00 -1.05
N LEU A 255 15.43 -17.47 0.09
CA LEU A 255 15.29 -16.04 0.38
C LEU A 255 16.11 -15.22 -0.61
N ARG A 256 15.46 -14.23 -1.21
CA ARG A 256 16.08 -13.26 -2.10
C ARG A 256 16.39 -11.99 -1.33
N TYR A 257 17.62 -11.48 -1.42
CA TYR A 257 18.04 -10.24 -0.77
C TYR A 257 18.26 -9.16 -1.83
N ALA A 258 18.00 -7.91 -1.47
CA ALA A 258 18.37 -6.79 -2.31
C ALA A 258 19.90 -6.63 -2.28
N GLU A 259 20.52 -6.47 -3.44
CA GLU A 259 21.97 -6.27 -3.56
C GLU A 259 22.26 -4.84 -4.00
N TYR A 260 22.95 -4.09 -3.15
CA TYR A 260 23.36 -2.72 -3.45
C TYR A 260 24.53 -2.76 -4.44
N LYS A 261 24.34 -2.13 -5.60
CA LYS A 261 25.34 -1.92 -6.66
C LYS A 261 25.67 -0.42 -6.75
N ASP A 262 26.60 -0.06 -7.62
CA ASP A 262 26.95 1.34 -7.83
C ASP A 262 25.79 2.14 -8.47
N GLY A 263 25.11 2.93 -7.65
CA GLY A 263 23.99 3.79 -8.05
C GLY A 263 22.65 3.09 -8.29
N TRP A 264 22.52 1.78 -8.03
CA TRP A 264 21.24 1.04 -8.16
C TRP A 264 21.20 -0.20 -7.26
N ILE A 265 20.04 -0.85 -7.18
CA ILE A 265 19.82 -2.03 -6.34
C ILE A 265 19.29 -3.16 -7.22
N LEU A 266 19.93 -4.32 -7.19
CA LEU A 266 19.42 -5.54 -7.81
C LEU A 266 18.36 -6.16 -6.89
N TYR A 267 17.25 -6.63 -7.48
CA TYR A 267 16.05 -7.07 -6.74
C TYR A 267 15.50 -5.98 -5.82
N ASP A 268 15.45 -4.75 -6.31
CA ASP A 268 15.02 -3.59 -5.53
C ASP A 268 13.55 -3.67 -5.07
N ASN A 269 12.70 -4.38 -5.80
CA ASN A 269 11.30 -4.56 -5.43
C ASN A 269 11.00 -5.93 -4.83
N THR A 270 11.79 -6.94 -5.17
CA THR A 270 11.53 -8.33 -4.76
C THR A 270 12.46 -8.86 -3.65
N GLY A 271 13.59 -8.20 -3.41
CA GLY A 271 14.59 -8.60 -2.42
C GLY A 271 14.32 -8.05 -1.01
N LEU A 272 14.69 -8.84 0.01
CA LEU A 272 14.67 -8.42 1.41
C LEU A 272 15.66 -7.27 1.65
N LYS A 273 15.26 -6.31 2.47
CA LYS A 273 16.04 -5.13 2.86
C LYS A 273 15.92 -4.84 4.34
N GLN A 274 16.81 -3.98 4.84
CA GLN A 274 16.74 -3.41 6.18
C GLN A 274 16.51 -4.50 7.24
N MET A 275 15.66 -4.23 8.22
CA MET A 275 15.39 -5.14 9.36
C MET A 275 15.02 -6.55 8.93
N ALA A 276 14.17 -6.72 7.91
CA ALA A 276 13.79 -8.05 7.45
C ALA A 276 14.99 -8.83 6.89
N ALA A 277 15.87 -8.18 6.13
CA ALA A 277 17.07 -8.82 5.61
C ALA A 277 18.03 -9.23 6.74
N THR A 278 18.30 -8.31 7.68
CA THR A 278 19.18 -8.55 8.82
C THR A 278 18.66 -9.72 9.66
N TRP A 279 17.41 -9.63 10.10
CA TRP A 279 16.79 -10.67 10.93
C TRP A 279 16.75 -12.03 10.22
N ALA A 280 16.44 -12.07 8.92
CA ALA A 280 16.42 -13.32 8.17
C ALA A 280 17.81 -13.96 8.03
N LYS A 281 18.87 -13.16 7.83
CA LYS A 281 20.25 -13.69 7.79
C LYS A 281 20.66 -14.28 9.14
N GLU A 282 20.30 -13.60 10.23
CA GLU A 282 20.60 -14.03 11.58
C GLU A 282 19.87 -15.32 11.95
N ASN A 283 18.58 -15.42 11.63
CA ASN A 283 17.70 -16.45 12.17
C ASN A 283 17.29 -17.55 11.19
N LEU A 284 17.31 -17.28 9.88
CA LEU A 284 16.82 -18.21 8.85
C LEU A 284 17.92 -18.68 7.88
N SER A 285 19.19 -18.47 8.22
CA SER A 285 20.34 -18.93 7.41
C SER A 285 20.53 -20.46 7.41
N SER A 286 19.95 -21.16 8.38
CA SER A 286 19.84 -22.62 8.40
C SER A 286 18.59 -23.06 9.13
N ASP A 287 18.14 -24.29 8.88
CA ASP A 287 16.98 -24.85 9.58
C ASP A 287 17.24 -24.99 11.09
N GLU A 288 18.47 -25.29 11.51
CA GLU A 288 18.84 -25.33 12.94
C GLU A 288 18.62 -23.98 13.63
N LYS A 289 19.02 -22.87 12.98
CA LYS A 289 18.81 -21.53 13.54
C LYS A 289 17.32 -21.16 13.59
N ALA A 290 16.56 -21.51 12.56
CA ALA A 290 15.12 -21.27 12.53
C ALA A 290 14.41 -22.06 13.65
N LEU A 291 14.79 -23.33 13.86
CA LEU A 291 14.23 -24.18 14.89
C LEU A 291 14.54 -23.68 16.31
N LYS A 292 15.72 -23.08 16.55
CA LYS A 292 16.07 -22.46 17.86
C LYS A 292 15.08 -21.36 18.28
N ILE A 293 14.45 -20.69 17.32
CA ILE A 293 13.42 -19.67 17.57
C ILE A 293 11.99 -20.18 17.29
N GLY A 294 11.81 -21.50 17.20
CA GLY A 294 10.50 -22.14 17.07
C GLY A 294 9.91 -22.12 15.66
N ILE A 295 10.73 -21.91 14.63
CA ILE A 295 10.29 -21.85 13.22
C ILE A 295 10.76 -23.10 12.48
N GLN A 296 9.81 -23.90 12.00
CA GLN A 296 10.05 -24.93 11.00
C GLN A 296 9.87 -24.35 9.61
N ARG A 297 10.91 -24.38 8.77
CA ARG A 297 10.82 -23.92 7.38
C ARG A 297 10.57 -25.11 6.46
N VAL A 298 9.54 -25.02 5.63
CA VAL A 298 9.12 -26.10 4.72
C VAL A 298 9.12 -25.58 3.28
N LEU A 299 10.02 -26.12 2.46
CA LEU A 299 10.06 -25.86 1.02
C LEU A 299 8.93 -26.64 0.35
N VAL A 300 7.98 -25.92 -0.26
CA VAL A 300 6.82 -26.51 -0.93
C VAL A 300 7.22 -26.90 -2.36
N LYS A 301 7.53 -28.18 -2.57
CA LYS A 301 7.76 -28.78 -3.90
C LYS A 301 6.52 -29.46 -4.46
N ASP A 302 5.81 -30.17 -3.59
CA ASP A 302 4.52 -30.80 -3.85
C ASP A 302 3.53 -30.24 -2.85
N GLU A 303 2.67 -29.35 -3.33
CA GLU A 303 1.72 -28.60 -2.51
C GLU A 303 0.73 -29.52 -1.77
N ALA A 304 0.22 -30.54 -2.46
CA ALA A 304 -0.77 -31.45 -1.88
C ALA A 304 -0.16 -32.29 -0.77
N LYS A 305 1.00 -32.89 -1.04
CA LYS A 305 1.73 -33.68 -0.05
C LYS A 305 2.11 -32.81 1.15
N THR A 306 2.78 -31.68 0.91
CA THR A 306 3.26 -30.79 1.98
C THR A 306 2.13 -30.30 2.87
N TYR A 307 1.02 -29.85 2.31
CA TYR A 307 -0.11 -29.40 3.12
C TYR A 307 -0.83 -30.55 3.83
N SER A 308 -0.99 -31.72 3.22
CA SER A 308 -1.59 -32.88 3.90
C SER A 308 -0.81 -33.32 5.14
N GLU A 309 0.52 -33.18 5.12
CA GLU A 309 1.40 -33.54 6.24
C GLU A 309 1.34 -32.51 7.38
N HIS A 310 1.27 -31.22 7.07
CA HIS A 310 1.49 -30.16 8.08
C HIS A 310 0.19 -29.45 8.52
N ILE A 311 -0.78 -29.25 7.62
CA ILE A 311 -2.02 -28.50 7.93
C ILE A 311 -2.86 -29.12 9.05
N PRO A 312 -2.94 -30.45 9.25
CA PRO A 312 -3.76 -31.03 10.32
C PRO A 312 -3.45 -30.52 11.74
N GLU A 313 -2.23 -30.05 12.00
CA GLU A 313 -1.83 -29.50 13.31
C GLU A 313 -1.95 -27.97 13.39
N VAL A 314 -2.13 -27.30 12.25
CA VAL A 314 -2.14 -25.84 12.15
C VAL A 314 -3.45 -25.29 12.71
N THR A 315 -3.36 -24.39 13.69
CA THR A 315 -4.53 -23.73 14.28
C THR A 315 -4.84 -22.38 13.61
N HIS A 316 -3.81 -21.70 13.12
CA HIS A 316 -3.94 -20.42 12.42
C HIS A 316 -3.06 -20.38 11.17
N ILE A 317 -3.50 -19.67 10.15
CA ILE A 317 -2.73 -19.47 8.92
C ILE A 317 -2.71 -18.00 8.52
N CYS A 318 -1.53 -17.48 8.19
CA CYS A 318 -1.32 -16.13 7.68
C CYS A 318 -0.77 -16.19 6.26
N TYR A 319 -1.45 -15.52 5.33
CA TYR A 319 -1.02 -15.41 3.94
C TYR A 319 -0.22 -14.13 3.71
N CYS A 320 1.07 -14.30 3.46
CA CYS A 320 2.02 -13.22 3.17
C CYS A 320 2.42 -13.25 1.69
N VAL A 321 1.41 -13.29 0.80
CA VAL A 321 1.57 -13.56 -0.64
C VAL A 321 1.35 -12.32 -1.52
N GLY A 322 1.47 -11.14 -0.93
CA GLY A 322 1.32 -9.86 -1.63
C GLY A 322 -0.04 -9.20 -1.42
N PHE A 323 -0.27 -8.15 -2.20
CA PHE A 323 -1.41 -7.27 -2.10
C PHE A 323 -2.17 -7.23 -3.43
N LYS A 324 -3.49 -7.09 -3.36
CA LYS A 324 -4.34 -6.82 -4.52
C LYS A 324 -4.85 -5.38 -4.48
N ARG A 325 -5.19 -4.83 -5.64
CA ARG A 325 -5.91 -3.56 -5.72
C ARG A 325 -7.18 -3.66 -4.87
N ARG A 326 -7.47 -2.58 -4.14
CA ARG A 326 -8.69 -2.51 -3.36
C ARG A 326 -9.87 -2.15 -4.27
N PHE A 327 -10.92 -2.98 -4.27
CA PHE A 327 -12.07 -2.82 -5.17
C PHE A 327 -13.37 -2.68 -4.41
N LEU A 328 -13.92 -1.47 -4.41
CA LEU A 328 -15.30 -1.15 -3.99
C LEU A 328 -15.95 -0.11 -4.91
N LEU A 329 -15.27 0.21 -6.01
CA LEU A 329 -15.68 1.19 -7.01
C LEU A 329 -16.28 0.43 -8.19
N LYS A 330 -17.55 0.69 -8.51
CA LYS A 330 -18.11 0.24 -9.78
C LYS A 330 -17.69 1.22 -10.87
N ILE A 331 -17.05 0.72 -11.92
CA ILE A 331 -16.67 1.54 -13.07
C ILE A 331 -17.62 1.23 -14.22
N LYS A 332 -18.19 2.28 -14.78
CA LYS A 332 -19.17 2.21 -15.87
C LYS A 332 -18.66 2.99 -17.08
N VAL A 333 -19.01 2.54 -18.27
CA VAL A 333 -18.86 3.28 -19.53
C VAL A 333 -20.25 3.50 -20.10
N ASN A 334 -20.67 4.77 -20.23
CA ASN A 334 -22.03 5.13 -20.65
C ASN A 334 -23.13 4.42 -19.85
N GLY A 335 -22.95 4.32 -18.52
CA GLY A 335 -23.89 3.67 -17.61
C GLY A 335 -23.77 2.15 -17.53
N VAL A 336 -23.00 1.50 -18.41
CA VAL A 336 -22.80 0.04 -18.42
C VAL A 336 -21.57 -0.32 -17.60
N GLU A 337 -21.72 -1.20 -16.62
CA GLU A 337 -20.63 -1.66 -15.75
C GLU A 337 -19.56 -2.42 -16.56
N VAL A 338 -18.30 -2.15 -16.26
CA VAL A 338 -17.14 -2.83 -16.86
C VAL A 338 -16.64 -3.89 -15.88
N GLU A 339 -16.43 -5.09 -16.38
CA GLU A 339 -16.01 -6.23 -15.56
C GLU A 339 -14.61 -6.05 -14.96
N THR A 340 -13.67 -5.48 -15.71
CA THR A 340 -12.28 -5.32 -15.26
C THR A 340 -11.70 -3.97 -15.67
N LEU A 341 -11.04 -3.31 -14.70
CA LEU A 341 -10.19 -2.16 -14.92
C LEU A 341 -8.74 -2.60 -15.16
N TYR A 342 -8.23 -2.29 -16.36
CA TYR A 342 -6.81 -2.43 -16.68
C TYR A 342 -6.10 -1.08 -16.62
N TYR A 343 -4.78 -1.10 -16.71
CA TYR A 343 -3.96 0.10 -16.81
C TYR A 343 -2.67 -0.20 -17.56
N ASN A 344 -2.12 0.81 -18.20
CA ASN A 344 -0.81 0.77 -18.82
C ASN A 344 0.24 1.13 -17.75
N ASN A 345 1.05 0.14 -17.36
CA ASN A 345 2.07 0.27 -16.32
C ASN A 345 3.28 1.15 -16.70
N LYS A 346 3.32 1.68 -17.93
CA LYS A 346 4.35 2.63 -18.40
C LYS A 346 3.84 4.06 -18.48
N THR A 347 2.55 4.26 -18.77
CA THR A 347 1.92 5.58 -18.94
C THR A 347 0.97 5.98 -17.80
N ALA A 348 0.70 5.05 -16.87
CA ALA A 348 -0.28 5.12 -15.79
C ALA A 348 -1.74 5.23 -16.26
N ARG A 349 -2.00 5.24 -17.57
CA ARG A 349 -3.35 5.45 -18.10
C ARG A 349 -4.23 4.25 -17.84
N LEU A 350 -5.46 4.52 -17.43
CA LEU A 350 -6.49 3.50 -17.25
C LEU A 350 -6.94 2.98 -18.61
N ILE A 351 -7.34 1.72 -18.65
CA ILE A 351 -7.83 1.05 -19.86
C ILE A 351 -9.23 0.50 -19.56
N LEU A 352 -10.22 0.97 -20.30
CA LEU A 352 -11.62 0.51 -20.22
C LEU A 352 -12.07 0.01 -21.60
N ASN A 353 -12.72 -1.15 -21.64
CA ASN A 353 -13.16 -1.80 -22.89
C ASN A 353 -12.05 -1.89 -23.94
N GLY A 354 -10.82 -2.22 -23.50
CA GLY A 354 -9.63 -2.33 -24.36
C GLY A 354 -9.05 -1.00 -24.87
N LYS A 355 -9.60 0.15 -24.45
CA LYS A 355 -9.12 1.48 -24.87
C LYS A 355 -8.45 2.22 -23.72
N GLU A 356 -7.25 2.71 -23.99
CA GLU A 356 -6.50 3.56 -23.06
C GLU A 356 -7.13 4.96 -23.00
N LEU A 357 -7.40 5.44 -21.78
CA LEU A 357 -8.05 6.73 -21.54
C LEU A 357 -7.03 7.86 -21.61
N ASN A 358 -7.38 8.97 -22.27
CA ASN A 358 -6.53 10.16 -22.33
C ASN A 358 -6.58 11.00 -21.03
N ASN A 359 -7.63 10.82 -20.24
CA ASN A 359 -7.93 11.62 -19.04
C ASN A 359 -8.14 10.78 -17.77
N GLY A 360 -7.83 9.49 -17.79
CA GLY A 360 -7.90 8.61 -16.61
C GLY A 360 -6.55 7.99 -16.30
N TYR A 361 -6.09 8.12 -15.06
CA TYR A 361 -4.79 7.64 -14.60
C TYR A 361 -4.92 6.84 -13.29
N GLY A 362 -4.03 5.88 -13.07
CA GLY A 362 -3.91 5.13 -11.82
C GLY A 362 -2.49 5.18 -11.29
N PHE A 363 -2.33 5.43 -9.98
CA PHE A 363 -1.02 5.51 -9.33
C PHE A 363 -0.95 4.76 -7.99
N GLY A 364 0.27 4.56 -7.50
CA GLY A 364 0.55 3.95 -6.21
C GLY A 364 0.61 2.43 -6.26
N ILE A 365 0.53 1.77 -5.10
CA ILE A 365 0.62 0.30 -5.00
C ILE A 365 -0.49 -0.43 -5.78
N ALA A 366 -1.63 0.23 -6.01
CA ALA A 366 -2.68 -0.30 -6.85
C ALA A 366 -2.29 -0.33 -8.33
N PHE A 367 -1.54 0.68 -8.78
CA PHE A 367 -1.17 0.88 -10.18
C PHE A 367 0.33 1.20 -10.29
N PRO A 368 1.22 0.25 -9.90
CA PRO A 368 2.65 0.51 -9.87
C PRO A 368 3.23 0.59 -11.29
N GLU A 369 4.33 1.33 -11.43
CA GLU A 369 5.14 1.34 -12.65
C GLU A 369 5.80 -0.01 -12.87
N GLU A 370 5.88 -0.47 -14.12
CA GLU A 370 6.79 -1.55 -14.49
C GLU A 370 8.18 -0.99 -14.78
N VAL A 371 9.18 -1.54 -14.11
CA VAL A 371 10.58 -1.16 -14.28
C VAL A 371 11.39 -2.38 -14.72
N VAL A 372 12.39 -2.12 -15.55
CA VAL A 372 13.38 -3.12 -15.96
C VAL A 372 14.72 -2.70 -15.38
N ASP A 373 15.34 -3.59 -14.60
CA ASP A 373 16.66 -3.29 -14.03
C ASP A 373 17.78 -3.42 -15.09
N LYS A 374 19.01 -3.07 -14.70
CA LYS A 374 20.16 -3.05 -15.62
C LYS A 374 20.54 -4.43 -16.17
N VAL A 375 20.02 -5.51 -15.62
CA VAL A 375 20.29 -6.89 -16.07
C VAL A 375 19.06 -7.56 -16.69
N GLY A 376 17.98 -6.80 -16.93
CA GLY A 376 16.81 -7.25 -17.66
C GLY A 376 15.69 -7.84 -16.81
N ASN A 377 15.78 -7.81 -15.47
CA ASN A 377 14.67 -8.26 -14.63
C ASN A 377 13.52 -7.25 -14.69
N VAL A 378 12.31 -7.75 -14.90
CA VAL A 378 11.08 -6.96 -14.86
C VAL A 378 10.50 -7.00 -13.45
N GLU A 379 10.28 -5.83 -12.84
CA GLU A 379 9.70 -5.69 -11.51
C GLU A 379 8.60 -4.60 -11.50
N THR A 380 7.66 -4.71 -10.56
CA THR A 380 6.73 -3.62 -10.25
C THR A 380 7.33 -2.69 -9.20
N SER A 381 7.43 -1.40 -9.51
CA SER A 381 8.04 -0.38 -8.68
C SER A 381 7.13 0.04 -7.52
N VAL A 382 7.34 -0.54 -6.34
CA VAL A 382 6.50 -0.32 -5.14
C VAL A 382 7.31 0.34 -4.03
N GLY A 383 6.91 1.55 -3.64
CA GLY A 383 7.50 2.31 -2.54
C GLY A 383 7.15 3.79 -2.64
N ILE A 384 7.09 4.48 -1.50
CA ILE A 384 6.65 5.89 -1.42
C ILE A 384 7.45 6.80 -2.38
N TRP A 385 8.78 6.70 -2.34
CA TRP A 385 9.67 7.43 -3.24
C TRP A 385 9.46 7.06 -4.73
N LYS A 386 9.24 5.78 -5.01
CA LYS A 386 9.05 5.26 -6.37
C LYS A 386 7.76 5.78 -7.01
N PHE A 387 6.68 5.81 -6.23
CA PHE A 387 5.42 6.42 -6.68
C PHE A 387 5.63 7.87 -7.07
N SER A 388 6.42 8.61 -6.30
CA SER A 388 6.71 10.01 -6.60
C SER A 388 7.44 10.19 -7.94
N ASN A 389 8.48 9.40 -8.19
CA ASN A 389 9.20 9.45 -9.47
C ASN A 389 8.29 9.14 -10.66
N TYR A 390 7.44 8.12 -10.52
CA TYR A 390 6.50 7.73 -11.56
C TYR A 390 5.45 8.81 -11.83
N ILE A 391 4.82 9.34 -10.79
CA ILE A 391 3.82 10.40 -10.91
C ILE A 391 4.45 11.66 -11.51
N LYS A 392 5.66 12.05 -11.10
CA LYS A 392 6.38 13.19 -11.67
C LYS A 392 6.61 13.01 -13.17
N LYS A 393 7.04 11.81 -13.60
CA LYS A 393 7.27 11.49 -15.03
C LYS A 393 5.98 11.58 -15.87
N VAL A 394 4.83 11.22 -15.30
CA VAL A 394 3.54 11.22 -16.03
C VAL A 394 2.84 12.57 -15.97
N ILE A 395 2.87 13.25 -14.82
CA ILE A 395 2.30 14.58 -14.59
C ILE A 395 3.44 15.61 -14.64
N ASN A 396 3.93 15.87 -15.85
CA ASN A 396 4.98 16.85 -16.12
C ASN A 396 4.44 18.26 -16.27
#